data_AF-A0A5S3YLD9-F1
#
_entry.id   AF-A0A5S3YLD9-F1
#
_cell.length_a   1.000
_cell.length_b   1.000
_cell.length_c   1.000
_cell.angle_alpha   90.00
_cell.angle_beta   90.00
_cell.angle_gamma   90.00
#
_symmetry.space_group_name_H-M   'P 1'
#
loop_
_entity.id
_entity.type
_entity.pdbx_description
1 polymer ?
#
loop_
_entity_poly.entity_id
_entity_poly.type
_entity_poly.pdbx_seq_one_letter_code
_entity_poly.pdbx_strand_id
1 'polypeptide(L)'
;MTPWQKYQQDLQTDDFQYDSAQENAVKHLQRLYDDLCAKPVEQPSSFLSRLFSKKVEPKKIKGLYFWGGVGRGKTYLVDTFFDALP
;
A
#
# COMPACT_ATOMS: atom_id res chain seq x y z
N MET A 1 4.14 7.76 -8.85
CA MET A 1 3.16 8.55 -8.06
C MET A 1 2.53 7.59 -7.08
N THR A 2 2.39 7.94 -5.80
CA THR A 2 1.82 6.99 -4.83
C THR A 2 0.30 6.90 -4.96
N PRO A 3 -0.36 5.85 -4.41
CA PRO A 3 -1.82 5.75 -4.46
C PRO A 3 -2.52 6.98 -3.86
N TRP A 4 -1.99 7.52 -2.76
CA TRP A 4 -2.53 8.74 -2.15
C TRP A 4 -2.41 9.97 -3.05
N GLN A 5 -1.25 10.16 -3.69
CA GLN A 5 -1.03 11.30 -4.60
C GLN A 5 -1.93 11.22 -5.83
N LYS A 6 -2.09 10.03 -6.41
CA LYS A 6 -2.96 9.82 -7.58
C LYS A 6 -4.41 10.13 -7.23
N TYR A 7 -4.90 9.65 -6.09
CA TYR A 7 -6.25 9.99 -5.60
C TYR A 7 -6.44 11.50 -5.39
N GLN A 8 -5.47 12.18 -4.78
CA GLN A 8 -5.53 13.63 -4.59
C GLN A 8 -5.58 14.40 -5.91
N GLN A 9 -4.87 13.93 -6.93
CA GLN A 9 -4.92 14.50 -8.28
C GLN A 9 -6.29 14.23 -8.92
N ASP A 10 -6.81 13.01 -8.81
CA ASP A 10 -8.09 12.66 -9.42
C ASP A 10 -9.25 13.44 -8.80
N LEU A 11 -9.20 13.74 -7.50
CA LEU A 11 -10.16 14.64 -6.82
C LEU A 11 -10.22 16.08 -7.40
N GLN A 12 -9.22 16.49 -8.19
CA GLN A 12 -9.24 17.79 -8.88
C GLN A 12 -9.94 17.75 -10.24
N THR A 13 -10.38 16.56 -10.69
CA THR A 13 -11.09 16.39 -11.97
C THR A 13 -12.60 16.48 -11.77
N ASP A 14 -13.31 17.13 -12.71
CA ASP A 14 -14.75 17.39 -12.58
C ASP A 14 -15.61 16.12 -12.50
N ASP A 15 -15.13 15.02 -13.09
CA ASP A 15 -15.84 13.73 -13.12
C ASP A 15 -15.60 12.87 -11.88
N PHE A 16 -14.74 13.31 -10.94
CA PHE A 16 -14.38 12.54 -9.78
C PHE A 16 -15.07 13.07 -8.52
N GLN A 17 -15.97 12.26 -7.97
CA GLN A 17 -16.71 12.61 -6.77
C GLN A 17 -16.03 12.08 -5.52
N TYR A 18 -15.91 12.94 -4.52
CA TYR A 18 -15.39 12.56 -3.21
C TYR A 18 -16.31 11.53 -2.51
N ASP A 19 -15.71 10.44 -2.05
CA ASP A 19 -16.34 9.43 -1.19
C ASP A 19 -15.38 9.12 -0.02
N SER A 20 -15.86 9.31 1.22
CA SER A 20 -15.06 9.10 2.43
C SER A 20 -14.65 7.63 2.64
N ALA A 21 -15.47 6.68 2.18
CA ALA A 21 -15.11 5.26 2.22
C ALA A 21 -13.99 4.94 1.23
N GLN A 22 -14.01 5.60 0.07
CA GLN A 22 -12.96 5.48 -0.94
C GLN A 22 -11.65 6.10 -0.43
N GLU A 23 -11.69 7.29 0.16
CA GLU A 23 -10.50 7.92 0.77
C GLU A 23 -9.85 6.99 1.80
N ASN A 24 -10.66 6.39 2.69
CA ASN A 24 -10.15 5.45 3.68
C ASN A 24 -9.50 4.22 3.03
N ALA A 25 -10.10 3.69 1.96
CA ALA A 25 -9.50 2.60 1.18
C ALA A 25 -8.16 3.01 0.57
N VAL A 26 -8.05 4.21 0.00
CA VAL A 26 -6.79 4.75 -0.54
C VAL A 26 -5.73 4.88 0.54
N LYS A 27 -6.07 5.34 1.74
CA LYS A 27 -5.11 5.40 2.86
C LYS A 27 -4.58 4.02 3.25
N HIS A 28 -5.44 3.00 3.25
CA HIS A 28 -5.01 1.62 3.47
C HIS A 28 -4.12 1.09 2.33
N LEU A 29 -4.42 1.47 1.08
CA LEU A 29 -3.59 1.15 -0.08
C LEU A 29 -2.24 1.85 -0.03
N GLN A 30 -2.18 3.11 0.43
CA GLN A 30 -0.93 3.82 0.67
C GLN A 30 -0.06 3.07 1.68
N ARG A 31 -0.62 2.64 2.82
CA ARG A 31 0.09 1.79 3.78
C ARG A 31 0.62 0.51 3.13
N LEU A 32 -0.21 -0.17 2.32
CA LEU A 32 0.21 -1.39 1.63
C LEU A 32 1.34 -1.12 0.62
N TYR A 33 1.27 -0.01 -0.12
CA TYR A 33 2.30 0.44 -1.03
C TYR A 33 3.63 0.68 -0.28
N ASP A 34 3.58 1.39 0.85
CA ASP A 34 4.75 1.66 1.69
C ASP A 34 5.36 0.35 2.23
N ASP A 35 4.51 -0.57 2.71
CA ASP A 35 4.94 -1.88 3.21
C ASP A 35 5.61 -2.72 2.11
N LEU A 36 5.12 -2.66 0.86
CA LEU A 36 5.68 -3.38 -0.29
C LEU A 36 6.99 -2.75 -0.81
N CYS A 37 7.09 -1.43 -0.78
CA CYS A 37 8.27 -0.70 -1.24
C CYS A 37 9.39 -0.65 -0.19
N ALA A 38 9.09 -0.96 1.07
CA ALA A 38 10.07 -1.01 2.15
C ALA A 38 11.15 -2.06 1.84
N LYS A 39 12.40 -1.61 1.67
CA LYS A 39 13.55 -2.51 1.59
C LYS A 39 13.69 -3.27 2.91
N PRO A 40 14.03 -4.57 2.88
CA PRO A 40 14.42 -5.27 4.09
C PRO A 40 15.55 -4.49 4.76
N VAL A 41 15.38 -4.12 6.03
CA VAL A 41 16.45 -3.47 6.78
C VAL A 41 17.59 -4.48 6.89
N GLU A 42 18.65 -4.27 6.11
CA GLU A 42 19.89 -5.02 6.26
C GLU A 42 20.46 -4.68 7.64
N GLN A 43 20.29 -5.59 8.60
CA GLN A 43 20.96 -5.45 9.88
C GLN A 43 22.47 -5.58 9.63
N PRO A 44 23.32 -4.70 10.19
CA PRO A 44 24.77 -4.83 10.05
C PRO A 44 25.20 -6.18 10.61
N SER A 45 25.62 -7.09 9.74
CA SER A 45 26.05 -8.42 10.11
C SER A 45 27.45 -8.34 10.74
N SER A 46 27.52 -8.03 12.03
CA SER A 46 28.73 -8.23 12.82
C SER A 46 29.04 -9.73 12.89
N PHE A 47 30.32 -10.12 12.84
CA PHE A 47 30.74 -11.53 12.81
C PHE A 47 30.17 -12.36 14.00
N LEU A 48 29.91 -11.69 15.14
CA LEU A 48 29.28 -12.26 16.32
C LEU A 48 27.75 -12.41 16.22
N SER A 49 27.06 -11.59 15.43
CA SER A 49 25.61 -11.70 15.27
C SER A 49 25.24 -12.95 14.49
N ARG A 50 26.08 -13.42 13.56
CA ARG A 50 25.87 -14.65 12.77
C ARG A 50 25.78 -15.93 13.62
N LEU A 51 26.49 -16.00 14.75
CA LEU A 51 26.51 -17.18 15.63
C LEU A 51 25.31 -17.25 16.59
N PHE A 52 24.62 -16.13 16.83
CA PHE A 52 23.42 -16.05 17.68
C PHE A 52 22.17 -15.58 16.92
N SER A 53 22.24 -15.52 15.59
CA SER A 53 21.13 -15.08 14.74
C SER A 53 20.01 -16.12 14.77
N LYS A 54 19.07 -15.95 15.70
CA LYS A 54 17.72 -16.50 15.56
C LYS A 54 17.18 -15.95 14.24
N LYS A 55 16.81 -16.84 13.30
CA LYS A 55 16.22 -16.45 12.01
C LYS A 55 15.05 -15.48 12.28
N VAL A 56 15.28 -14.19 12.03
CA VAL A 56 14.21 -13.20 12.04
C VAL A 56 13.40 -13.48 10.78
N GLU A 57 12.22 -14.10 10.93
CA GLU A 57 11.34 -14.29 9.80
C GLU A 57 10.94 -12.92 9.24
N PRO A 58 11.00 -12.72 7.92
CA PRO A 58 10.53 -11.48 7.32
C PRO A 58 9.06 -11.28 7.68
N LYS A 59 8.73 -10.08 8.15
CA LYS A 59 7.36 -9.71 8.51
C LYS A 59 6.48 -9.86 7.27
N LYS A 60 5.54 -10.82 7.30
CA LYS A 60 4.59 -11.02 6.19
C LYS A 60 3.73 -9.77 6.02
N ILE A 61 3.68 -9.24 4.81
CA ILE A 61 2.85 -8.08 4.47
C ILE A 61 1.39 -8.52 4.41
N LYS A 62 0.51 -7.82 5.13
CA LYS A 62 -0.93 -8.08 5.12
C LYS A 62 -1.60 -7.30 4.00
N GLY A 63 -2.27 -8.01 3.10
CA GLY A 63 -3.08 -7.43 2.02
C GLY A 63 -4.38 -6.81 2.51
N LEU A 64 -5.18 -6.31 1.56
CA LEU A 64 -6.49 -5.71 1.79
C LEU A 64 -7.57 -6.53 1.08
N TYR A 65 -8.76 -6.58 1.67
CA TYR A 65 -9.93 -7.19 1.07
C TYR A 65 -11.06 -6.17 1.01
N PHE A 66 -11.44 -5.77 -0.19
CA PHE A 66 -12.54 -4.82 -0.40
C PHE A 66 -13.86 -5.56 -0.58
N TRP A 67 -14.85 -5.16 0.20
CA TRP A 67 -16.21 -5.67 0.13
C TRP A 67 -17.20 -4.50 0.21
N GLY A 68 -18.39 -4.67 -0.38
CA GLY A 68 -19.42 -3.65 -0.45
C GLY A 68 -20.13 -3.60 -1.81
N GLY A 69 -21.15 -2.75 -1.91
CA GLY A 69 -22.04 -2.66 -3.07
C GLY A 69 -21.35 -2.39 -4.42
N VAL A 70 -22.03 -2.73 -5.52
CA VAL A 70 -21.58 -2.48 -6.89
C VAL A 70 -21.52 -0.96 -7.15
N GLY A 71 -20.59 -0.51 -8.01
CA GLY A 71 -20.49 0.90 -8.41
C GLY A 71 -19.77 1.83 -7.43
N ARG A 72 -19.13 1.32 -6.37
CA ARG A 72 -18.40 2.12 -5.37
C ARG A 72 -16.91 2.36 -5.66
N GLY A 73 -16.50 2.26 -6.93
CA GLY A 73 -15.11 2.53 -7.33
C GLY A 73 -14.06 1.50 -6.89
N LYS A 74 -14.44 0.25 -6.56
CA LYS A 74 -13.50 -0.81 -6.19
C LYS A 74 -12.48 -1.13 -7.28
N THR A 75 -12.92 -1.18 -8.54
CA THR A 75 -12.03 -1.39 -9.69
C THR A 75 -11.01 -0.27 -9.80
N TYR A 76 -11.47 1.00 -9.80
CA TYR A 76 -10.61 2.17 -9.76
C TYR A 76 -9.55 2.12 -8.65
N LEU A 77 -9.93 1.72 -7.43
CA LEU A 77 -9.00 1.60 -6.29
C LEU A 77 -7.88 0.58 -6.57
N VAL A 78 -8.23 -0.57 -7.17
CA VAL A 78 -7.27 -1.64 -7.47
C VAL A 78 -6.36 -1.23 -8.63
N ASP A 79 -6.92 -0.67 -9.70
CA ASP A 79 -6.16 -0.24 -10.88
C ASP A 79 -5.18 0.88 -10.50
N THR A 80 -5.66 1.91 -9.79
CA THR A 80 -4.84 3.02 -9.29
C THR A 80 -3.70 2.54 -8.39
N PHE A 81 -3.95 1.54 -7.54
CA PHE A 81 -2.92 0.97 -6.69
C PHE A 81 -1.88 0.19 -7.50
N PHE A 82 -2.33 -0.62 -8.46
CA PHE A 82 -1.45 -1.41 -9.31
C PHE A 82 -0.52 -0.50 -10.14
N ASP A 83 -1.07 0.55 -10.75
CA ASP A 83 -0.32 1.52 -11.55
C ASP A 83 0.70 2.34 -10.73
N ALA A 84 0.48 2.43 -9.41
CA ALA A 84 1.39 3.15 -8.52
C ALA A 84 2.63 2.33 -8.15
N LEU A 85 2.62 1.01 -8.32
CA LEU A 85 3.74 0.13 -7.94
C LEU A 85 4.97 0.32 -8.86
N PRO A 86 6.20 0.19 -8.33
CA PRO A 86 7.45 0.36 -9.08
C PRO A 86 7.78 -0.80 -10.02
#